data_AF-A0A1G6YQ72-F1
#
_entry.id   AF-A0A1G6YQ72-F1
#
_cell.length_a   1.000
_cell.length_b   1.000
_cell.length_c   1.000
_cell.angle_alpha   90.00
_cell.angle_beta   90.00
_cell.angle_gamma   90.00
#
_symmetry.space_group_name_H-M   'P 1'
#
loop_
_entity.id
_entity.type
_entity.pdbx_description
1 polymer ?
#
loop_
_entity_poly.entity_id
_entity_poly.type
_entity_poly.pdbx_seq_one_letter_code
_entity_poly.pdbx_strand_id
1 'polypeptide(L)'
;MISFKKISLGLLLFCAISLTGYAQDSTSTDDLTFTEIKPETTDTAVKATETIGKVADSSPAVAAKKETPAPEAQKTLWGIFIAGFAGGLAALLMPCIFPMLPLTVSFFTKGSEKGKAFGRAALYGFFIILIYVVLGLLVTVIFGADALNNLSTNGIFNFFFFLLLVVFAASFLGAFEITLPSSWVNKMDANSDKGGVAGLFFMAGTLALVSFSCTGPIIGTLLVQAATTGALLGPAIGMFGFSLALAIPFALFALFPSAMQKLPKSGGWLNSVKVVLGFLELAFALKFLSNVDLAYHWEWFDREIFLALWIVIFGMMGIYLLGKLKFSHDSPLNFISVPRLFLATIVLAFTVYLIPGMWGAPLRSVSAFLPPQETQDFDLYTSGLLAGKSAANDGPHKYADKFHAPLKLNAYFDYEEGLAQAKKLNKPVLIDFTGHACVNCRKMEANVWPDRDILKMISEDYILIQLYVDDKSELAPADVVTTPEGKKLNTIGKKWSDLQARKFQSNSQPFYVLLDPKTETLLAQPQGADYEVANYKKFLESGLTAFK
;
A
#
# COMPACT_ATOMS: atom_id res chain seq x y z
N MET A 1 -38.48 25.52 -1.53
CA MET A 1 -37.82 25.63 -2.85
C MET A 1 -36.97 26.91 -2.86
N ILE A 2 -35.81 26.87 -2.19
CA ILE A 2 -34.78 27.92 -2.25
C ILE A 2 -33.53 27.24 -2.81
N SER A 3 -33.00 27.85 -3.86
CA SER A 3 -32.22 27.19 -4.90
C SER A 3 -30.82 26.76 -4.47
N PHE A 4 -30.54 25.47 -4.64
CA PHE A 4 -29.23 24.77 -4.57
C PHE A 4 -28.11 25.50 -5.35
N LYS A 5 -28.49 26.36 -6.31
CA LYS A 5 -27.60 27.17 -7.13
C LYS A 5 -26.86 28.28 -6.34
N LYS A 6 -27.44 28.78 -5.23
CA LYS A 6 -26.78 29.81 -4.40
C LYS A 6 -25.72 29.24 -3.46
N ILE A 7 -25.88 27.99 -3.02
CA ILE A 7 -24.90 27.30 -2.16
C ILE A 7 -23.68 26.87 -2.99
N SER A 8 -23.87 26.39 -4.21
CA SER A 8 -22.76 26.05 -5.13
C SER A 8 -21.94 27.27 -5.57
N LEU A 9 -22.57 28.44 -5.72
CA LEU A 9 -21.87 29.68 -6.08
C LEU A 9 -21.10 30.28 -4.89
N GLY A 10 -21.61 30.15 -3.66
CA GLY A 10 -20.89 30.55 -2.45
C GLY A 10 -19.64 29.70 -2.19
N LEU A 11 -19.70 28.39 -2.47
CA LEU A 11 -18.57 27.49 -2.28
C LEU A 11 -17.46 27.70 -3.33
N LEU A 12 -17.82 28.10 -4.54
CA LEU A 12 -16.86 28.46 -5.61
C LEU A 12 -16.18 29.81 -5.38
N LEU A 13 -16.88 30.78 -4.77
CA LEU A 13 -16.29 32.08 -4.41
C LEU A 13 -15.37 32.01 -3.18
N PHE A 14 -15.61 31.08 -2.25
CA PHE A 14 -14.72 30.90 -1.10
C PHE A 14 -13.37 30.26 -1.47
N CYS A 15 -13.34 29.38 -2.48
CA CYS A 15 -12.08 28.81 -3.00
C CYS A 15 -11.24 29.78 -3.84
N ALA A 16 -11.81 30.88 -4.34
CA ALA A 16 -11.11 31.82 -5.22
C ALA A 16 -10.31 32.90 -4.47
N ILE A 17 -10.51 33.06 -3.15
CA ILE A 17 -9.89 34.14 -2.35
C ILE A 17 -8.57 33.68 -1.67
N SER A 18 -8.23 32.38 -1.69
CA SER A 18 -7.03 31.86 -1.02
C SER A 18 -5.77 31.78 -1.90
N LEU A 19 -5.76 32.41 -3.08
CA LEU A 19 -4.60 32.45 -3.98
C LEU A 19 -4.16 33.89 -4.27
N THR A 20 -3.70 34.59 -3.23
CA THR A 20 -2.76 35.71 -3.40
C THR A 20 -1.35 35.17 -3.16
N GLY A 21 -0.63 34.94 -4.26
CA GLY A 21 0.76 34.52 -4.25
C GLY A 21 1.67 35.59 -3.66
N TYR A 22 2.54 35.17 -2.74
CA TYR A 22 3.77 35.90 -2.44
C TYR A 22 4.76 35.66 -3.58
N ALA A 23 5.15 36.73 -4.25
CA ALA A 23 6.32 36.73 -5.12
C ALA A 23 7.59 36.68 -4.25
N GLN A 24 8.54 35.79 -4.55
CA GLN A 24 9.90 35.89 -4.06
C GLN A 24 10.84 36.11 -5.25
N ASP A 25 11.71 37.11 -5.04
CA ASP A 25 12.74 37.61 -5.92
C ASP A 25 13.75 36.55 -6.39
N SER A 26 14.28 36.81 -7.58
CA SER A 26 15.40 36.10 -8.20
C SER A 26 16.66 36.10 -7.32
N THR A 27 17.18 34.91 -6.99
CA THR A 27 18.54 34.74 -6.44
C THR A 27 19.52 34.37 -7.54
N SER A 28 20.60 35.16 -7.67
CA SER A 28 21.70 35.04 -8.64
C SER A 28 22.54 33.78 -8.43
N THR A 29 23.07 33.22 -9.52
CA THR A 29 23.88 31.98 -9.57
C THR A 29 25.38 32.26 -9.77
N ASP A 30 25.96 33.21 -9.06
CA ASP A 30 27.35 33.64 -9.30
C ASP A 30 28.42 32.89 -8.51
N ASP A 31 28.08 31.98 -7.58
CA ASP A 31 29.07 31.33 -6.69
C ASP A 31 29.13 29.79 -6.75
N LEU A 32 28.83 29.17 -7.90
CA LEU A 32 29.01 27.73 -8.07
C LEU A 32 30.23 27.42 -8.95
N THR A 33 31.36 27.11 -8.30
CA THR A 33 32.54 26.50 -8.95
C THR A 33 32.36 24.99 -9.04
N PHE A 34 32.30 24.47 -10.26
CA PHE A 34 32.29 23.03 -10.54
C PHE A 34 33.73 22.52 -10.68
N THR A 35 34.12 21.54 -9.86
CA THR A 35 35.42 20.86 -9.97
C THR A 35 35.30 19.66 -10.91
N GLU A 36 36.08 19.66 -11.99
CA GLU A 36 36.12 18.62 -13.01
C GLU A 36 37.11 17.49 -12.60
N ILE A 37 36.64 16.24 -12.59
CA ILE A 37 37.47 15.06 -12.26
C ILE A 37 38.05 14.48 -13.56
N LYS A 38 39.38 14.49 -13.66
CA LYS A 38 40.19 13.91 -14.74
C LYS A 38 40.38 12.39 -14.53
N PRO A 39 40.37 11.55 -15.59
CA PRO A 39 40.57 10.11 -15.45
C PRO A 39 42.06 9.74 -15.45
N GLU A 40 42.46 8.82 -14.57
CA GLU A 40 43.73 8.11 -14.68
C GLU A 40 43.52 6.64 -15.04
N THR A 41 44.23 6.25 -16.09
CA THR A 41 44.55 4.92 -16.58
C THR A 41 45.41 4.14 -15.57
N THR A 42 45.27 2.81 -15.50
CA THR A 42 46.22 1.82 -16.06
C THR A 42 45.93 0.42 -15.48
N ASP A 43 45.50 -0.50 -16.34
CA ASP A 43 45.47 -1.94 -16.10
C ASP A 43 46.89 -2.53 -16.06
N THR A 44 47.13 -3.50 -15.18
CA THR A 44 48.21 -4.48 -15.37
C THR A 44 47.70 -5.88 -15.04
N ALA A 45 47.87 -6.76 -16.02
CA ALA A 45 47.36 -8.12 -16.13
C ALA A 45 48.17 -9.16 -15.35
N VAL A 46 47.50 -10.23 -14.88
CA VAL A 46 48.03 -11.62 -14.78
C VAL A 46 46.85 -12.60 -14.94
N LYS A 47 46.61 -13.13 -16.15
CA LYS A 47 46.97 -14.48 -16.66
C LYS A 47 46.39 -15.69 -15.90
N ALA A 48 45.44 -16.34 -16.56
CA ALA A 48 44.90 -17.67 -16.28
C ALA A 48 45.84 -18.77 -16.82
N THR A 49 45.88 -19.91 -16.12
CA THR A 49 46.39 -21.19 -16.64
C THR A 49 45.41 -22.29 -16.22
N GLU A 50 44.81 -22.93 -17.23
CA GLU A 50 44.06 -24.18 -17.13
C GLU A 50 45.01 -25.38 -16.94
N THR A 51 44.58 -26.41 -16.22
CA THR A 51 45.07 -27.78 -16.44
C THR A 51 43.95 -28.77 -16.15
N ILE A 52 43.63 -29.60 -17.16
CA ILE A 52 42.61 -30.65 -17.15
C ILE A 52 43.30 -32.00 -16.85
N GLY A 53 42.70 -32.81 -15.97
CA GLY A 53 43.05 -34.22 -15.75
C GLY A 53 41.90 -35.00 -15.09
N LYS A 54 41.31 -35.91 -15.86
CA LYS A 54 40.19 -36.87 -15.61
C LYS A 54 40.68 -38.02 -14.67
N VAL A 55 39.91 -38.72 -13.80
CA VAL A 55 38.88 -39.78 -14.07
C VAL A 55 38.27 -40.31 -12.73
N ALA A 56 36.92 -40.46 -12.73
CA ALA A 56 35.98 -41.43 -12.09
C ALA A 56 35.79 -41.72 -10.57
N ASP A 57 34.49 -41.70 -10.21
CA ASP A 57 33.67 -42.53 -9.30
C ASP A 57 33.88 -42.59 -7.78
N SER A 58 32.98 -41.92 -7.02
CA SER A 58 31.91 -42.55 -6.18
C SER A 58 31.16 -41.51 -5.32
N SER A 59 29.84 -41.70 -5.17
CA SER A 59 28.81 -40.82 -4.58
C SER A 59 28.77 -40.81 -3.03
N PRO A 60 27.95 -39.98 -2.34
CA PRO A 60 28.24 -38.62 -1.89
C PRO A 60 28.28 -38.49 -0.35
N ALA A 61 29.24 -37.75 0.21
CA ALA A 61 29.23 -37.34 1.62
C ALA A 61 28.96 -35.84 1.71
N VAL A 62 27.84 -35.51 2.36
CA VAL A 62 27.40 -34.16 2.72
C VAL A 62 28.43 -33.55 3.68
N ALA A 63 29.17 -32.55 3.19
CA ALA A 63 30.03 -31.69 4.00
C ALA A 63 29.56 -30.25 3.84
N ALA A 64 29.22 -29.65 4.98
CA ALA A 64 28.64 -28.33 5.15
C ALA A 64 29.45 -27.23 4.45
N LYS A 65 28.78 -26.49 3.56
CA LYS A 65 29.28 -25.20 3.08
C LYS A 65 28.79 -24.14 4.06
N LYS A 66 29.73 -23.54 4.80
CA LYS A 66 29.54 -22.25 5.48
C LYS A 66 29.11 -21.24 4.42
N GLU A 67 27.84 -20.89 4.40
CA GLU A 67 27.37 -19.67 3.75
C GLU A 67 27.60 -18.52 4.73
N THR A 68 28.65 -17.74 4.44
CA THR A 68 28.79 -16.38 4.96
C THR A 68 27.52 -15.61 4.60
N PRO A 69 26.84 -14.94 5.55
CA PRO A 69 25.66 -14.15 5.23
C PRO A 69 26.05 -13.06 4.23
N ALA A 70 25.35 -12.99 3.11
CA ALA A 70 25.53 -11.92 2.16
C ALA A 70 25.19 -10.59 2.85
N PRO A 71 26.04 -9.55 2.71
CA PRO A 71 25.67 -8.21 3.14
C PRO A 71 24.47 -7.75 2.30
N GLU A 72 23.52 -7.06 2.92
CA GLU A 72 22.33 -6.52 2.27
C GLU A 72 22.70 -5.83 0.97
N ALA A 73 22.29 -6.42 -0.15
CA ALA A 73 22.50 -5.83 -1.45
C ALA A 73 21.68 -4.54 -1.51
N GLN A 74 22.36 -3.39 -1.58
CA GLN A 74 21.80 -2.16 -2.12
C GLN A 74 21.07 -2.55 -3.42
N LYS A 75 19.74 -2.49 -3.43
CA LYS A 75 18.99 -2.82 -4.65
C LYS A 75 19.48 -1.87 -5.73
N THR A 76 20.15 -2.42 -6.74
CA THR A 76 20.59 -1.65 -7.90
C THR A 76 19.39 -0.91 -8.49
N LEU A 77 19.59 0.24 -9.13
CA LEU A 77 18.51 0.99 -9.80
C LEU A 77 17.64 0.10 -10.72
N TRP A 78 18.26 -0.92 -11.30
CA TRP A 78 17.59 -1.98 -12.07
C TRP A 78 16.59 -2.82 -11.24
N GLY A 79 16.95 -3.19 -10.01
CA GLY A 79 16.06 -3.91 -9.09
C GLY A 79 14.83 -3.08 -8.69
N ILE A 80 14.99 -1.76 -8.55
CA ILE A 80 13.88 -0.83 -8.29
C ILE A 80 12.98 -0.72 -9.51
N PHE A 81 13.56 -0.63 -10.71
CA PHE A 81 12.80 -0.63 -11.96
C PHE A 81 11.95 -1.90 -12.10
N ILE A 82 12.53 -3.09 -11.86
CA ILE A 82 11.80 -4.36 -11.92
C ILE A 82 10.71 -4.40 -10.85
N ALA A 83 11.00 -3.97 -9.62
CA ALA A 83 10.01 -3.92 -8.54
C ALA A 83 8.84 -2.98 -8.89
N GLY A 84 9.15 -1.80 -9.45
CA GLY A 84 8.16 -0.85 -9.94
C GLY A 84 7.32 -1.44 -11.07
N PHE A 85 7.95 -2.06 -12.05
CA PHE A 85 7.28 -2.71 -13.19
C PHE A 85 6.35 -3.84 -12.73
N ALA A 86 6.81 -4.70 -11.83
CA ALA A 86 5.98 -5.75 -11.22
C ALA A 86 4.81 -5.17 -10.42
N GLY A 87 5.06 -4.09 -9.66
CA GLY A 87 4.02 -3.35 -8.93
C GLY A 87 2.97 -2.75 -9.87
N GLY A 88 3.37 -2.20 -11.01
CA GLY A 88 2.47 -1.65 -12.02
C GLY A 88 1.65 -2.74 -12.73
N LEU A 89 2.23 -3.91 -13.00
CA LEU A 89 1.48 -5.06 -13.50
C LEU A 89 0.45 -5.56 -12.49
N ALA A 90 0.81 -5.62 -11.20
CA ALA A 90 -0.13 -5.98 -10.14
C ALA A 90 -1.25 -4.93 -10.00
N ALA A 91 -0.92 -3.64 -10.17
CA ALA A 91 -1.89 -2.56 -10.16
C ALA A 91 -2.96 -2.70 -11.25
N LEU A 92 -2.63 -3.24 -12.44
CA LEU A 92 -3.60 -3.47 -13.52
C LEU A 92 -4.80 -4.33 -13.08
N LEU A 93 -4.58 -5.25 -12.14
CA LEU A 93 -5.61 -6.14 -11.60
C LEU A 93 -6.48 -5.48 -10.53
N MET A 94 -6.13 -4.27 -10.09
CA MET A 94 -6.86 -3.54 -9.05
C MET A 94 -8.22 -3.04 -9.58
N PRO A 95 -9.26 -3.09 -8.74
CA PRO A 95 -10.63 -2.83 -9.14
C PRO A 95 -10.88 -1.41 -9.65
N CYS A 96 -10.01 -0.42 -9.37
CA CYS A 96 -10.21 0.96 -9.83
C CYS A 96 -9.57 1.25 -11.20
N ILE A 97 -8.64 0.40 -11.67
CA ILE A 97 -8.01 0.56 -12.99
C ILE A 97 -8.82 -0.16 -14.07
N PHE A 98 -9.36 -1.35 -13.75
CA PHE A 98 -10.12 -2.16 -14.69
C PHE A 98 -11.36 -1.45 -15.29
N PRO A 99 -12.19 -0.73 -14.51
CA PRO A 99 -13.25 0.19 -14.96
C PRO A 99 -12.89 1.18 -16.06
N MET A 100 -11.64 1.65 -16.06
CA MET A 100 -11.19 2.67 -16.99
C MET A 100 -10.80 2.10 -18.36
N LEU A 101 -10.59 0.78 -18.47
CA LEU A 101 -10.29 0.13 -19.76
C LEU A 101 -11.43 0.34 -20.79
N PRO A 102 -12.72 0.06 -20.46
CA PRO A 102 -13.81 0.35 -21.39
C PRO A 102 -13.95 1.83 -21.77
N LEU A 103 -13.71 2.76 -20.83
CA LEU A 103 -13.78 4.20 -21.09
C LEU A 103 -12.67 4.65 -22.05
N THR A 104 -11.44 4.18 -21.84
CA THR A 104 -10.32 4.49 -22.75
C THR A 104 -10.58 3.93 -24.14
N VAL A 105 -11.02 2.67 -24.25
CA VAL A 105 -11.43 2.09 -25.55
C VAL A 105 -12.56 2.88 -26.21
N SER A 106 -13.58 3.29 -25.46
CA SER A 106 -14.70 4.09 -26.01
C SER A 106 -14.23 5.43 -26.59
N PHE A 107 -13.27 6.08 -25.94
CA PHE A 107 -12.65 7.32 -26.42
C PHE A 107 -11.86 7.10 -27.73
N PHE A 108 -11.05 6.04 -27.81
CA PHE A 108 -10.23 5.75 -29.01
C PHE A 108 -11.02 5.13 -30.18
N THR A 109 -12.16 4.50 -29.91
CA THR A 109 -13.05 3.95 -30.95
C THR A 109 -13.88 5.01 -31.67
N LYS A 110 -14.20 6.14 -31.02
CA LYS A 110 -14.96 7.24 -31.64
C LYS A 110 -14.10 8.22 -32.46
N GLY A 111 -12.79 8.29 -32.20
CA GLY A 111 -11.95 9.39 -32.72
C GLY A 111 -10.84 9.04 -33.72
N SER A 112 -10.75 7.84 -34.30
CA SER A 112 -9.56 7.43 -35.08
C SER A 112 -9.78 7.38 -36.60
N GLU A 113 -9.28 8.38 -37.32
CA GLU A 113 -8.79 8.16 -38.68
C GLU A 113 -7.65 7.12 -38.62
N LYS A 114 -7.76 6.06 -39.41
CA LYS A 114 -6.88 4.86 -39.36
C LYS A 114 -5.37 5.16 -39.42
N GLY A 115 -4.96 6.32 -39.94
CA GLY A 115 -3.56 6.74 -40.04
C GLY A 115 -2.95 7.40 -38.80
N LYS A 116 -3.75 7.89 -37.84
CA LYS A 116 -3.25 8.62 -36.64
C LYS A 116 -3.43 7.85 -35.32
N ALA A 117 -3.93 6.61 -35.38
CA ALA A 117 -4.19 5.78 -34.20
C ALA A 117 -2.92 5.46 -33.40
N PHE A 118 -1.82 5.12 -34.08
CA PHE A 118 -0.54 4.82 -33.43
C PHE A 118 0.04 6.02 -32.68
N GLY A 119 0.07 7.19 -33.32
CA GLY A 119 0.57 8.42 -32.71
C GLY A 119 -0.25 8.84 -31.48
N ARG A 120 -1.57 8.71 -31.52
CA ARG A 120 -2.45 9.03 -30.37
C ARG A 120 -2.31 8.03 -29.22
N ALA A 121 -2.17 6.74 -29.51
CA ALA A 121 -1.96 5.71 -28.48
C ALA A 121 -0.57 5.83 -27.82
N ALA A 122 0.48 6.09 -28.60
CA ALA A 122 1.82 6.34 -28.08
C ALA A 122 1.86 7.62 -27.23
N LEU A 123 1.21 8.69 -27.68
CA LEU A 123 1.11 9.94 -26.93
C LEU A 123 0.31 9.77 -25.61
N TYR A 124 -0.73 8.94 -25.63
CA TYR A 124 -1.48 8.59 -24.42
C TYR A 124 -0.61 7.84 -23.40
N GLY A 125 0.11 6.80 -23.85
CA GLY A 125 1.05 6.06 -23.00
C GLY A 125 2.15 6.96 -22.45
N PHE A 126 2.66 7.88 -23.27
CA PHE A 126 3.63 8.88 -22.84
C PHE A 126 3.07 9.79 -21.74
N PHE A 127 1.82 10.28 -21.86
CA PHE A 127 1.21 11.10 -20.81
C PHE A 127 0.98 10.33 -19.51
N ILE A 128 0.63 9.04 -19.56
CA ILE A 128 0.54 8.20 -18.36
C ILE A 128 1.92 8.17 -17.65
N ILE A 129 2.98 7.88 -18.39
CA ILE A 129 4.35 7.81 -17.84
C ILE A 129 4.75 9.17 -17.26
N LEU A 130 4.56 10.24 -18.02
CA LEU A 130 4.90 11.60 -17.61
C LEU A 130 4.18 12.00 -16.32
N ILE A 131 2.86 11.77 -16.24
CA ILE A 131 2.07 12.17 -15.07
C ILE A 131 2.49 11.38 -13.83
N TYR A 132 2.68 10.07 -13.93
CA TYR A 132 3.10 9.25 -12.78
C TYR A 132 4.51 9.57 -12.31
N VAL A 133 5.46 9.78 -13.22
CA VAL A 133 6.85 10.15 -12.86
C VAL A 133 6.86 11.53 -12.22
N VAL A 134 6.16 12.51 -12.80
CA VAL A 134 6.05 13.87 -12.23
C VAL A 134 5.37 13.82 -10.87
N LEU A 135 4.26 13.09 -10.72
CA LEU A 135 3.55 12.99 -9.45
C LEU A 135 4.41 12.28 -8.40
N GLY A 136 5.10 11.20 -8.77
CA GLY A 136 6.03 10.50 -7.89
C GLY A 136 7.19 11.37 -7.41
N LEU A 137 7.82 12.12 -8.32
CA LEU A 137 8.89 13.07 -8.02
C LEU A 137 8.40 14.25 -7.18
N LEU A 138 7.28 14.85 -7.55
CA LEU A 138 6.69 15.99 -6.85
C LEU A 138 6.32 15.60 -5.42
N VAL A 139 5.74 14.41 -5.23
CA VAL A 139 5.44 13.89 -3.89
C VAL A 139 6.72 13.62 -3.10
N THR A 140 7.80 13.12 -3.70
CA THR A 140 9.06 12.94 -2.98
C THR A 140 9.74 14.27 -2.62
N VAL A 141 9.71 15.28 -3.50
CA VAL A 141 10.36 16.59 -3.28
C VAL A 141 9.57 17.50 -2.35
N ILE A 142 8.26 17.66 -2.57
CA ILE A 142 7.44 18.63 -1.81
C ILE A 142 7.11 18.10 -0.42
N PHE A 143 6.87 16.80 -0.31
CA PHE A 143 6.15 16.23 0.82
C PHE A 143 7.04 15.32 1.69
N GLY A 144 8.16 14.81 1.15
CA GLY A 144 9.07 13.93 1.89
C GLY A 144 8.50 12.54 2.17
N ALA A 145 9.31 11.67 2.78
CA ALA A 145 8.97 10.26 2.96
C ALA A 145 7.71 10.02 3.84
N ASP A 146 7.45 10.88 4.83
CA ASP A 146 6.32 10.70 5.76
C ASP A 146 4.97 11.12 5.19
N ALA A 147 4.95 11.88 4.10
CA ALA A 147 3.71 12.50 3.65
C ALA A 147 2.84 11.59 2.78
N LEU A 148 3.45 10.65 2.03
CA LEU A 148 2.68 9.57 1.42
C LEU A 148 1.96 8.76 2.49
N ASN A 149 2.66 8.45 3.58
CA ASN A 149 2.05 7.77 4.72
C ASN A 149 0.94 8.62 5.34
N ASN A 150 1.18 9.90 5.60
CA ASN A 150 0.16 10.79 6.16
C ASN A 150 -1.05 11.00 5.25
N LEU A 151 -0.87 11.05 3.92
CA LEU A 151 -1.96 11.17 2.96
C LEU A 151 -2.75 9.86 2.89
N SER A 152 -2.06 8.71 2.85
CA SER A 152 -2.69 7.39 2.84
C SER A 152 -3.41 7.05 4.15
N THR A 153 -3.06 7.70 5.25
CA THR A 153 -3.72 7.55 6.56
C THR A 153 -4.60 8.74 6.93
N ASN A 154 -4.83 9.67 6.01
CA ASN A 154 -5.71 10.80 6.25
C ASN A 154 -7.17 10.33 6.19
N GLY A 155 -7.92 10.53 7.28
CA GLY A 155 -9.32 10.06 7.31
C GLY A 155 -10.25 10.81 6.37
N ILE A 156 -10.04 12.11 6.15
CA ILE A 156 -10.88 12.87 5.21
C ILE A 156 -10.67 12.33 3.79
N PHE A 157 -9.41 12.08 3.41
CA PHE A 157 -9.06 11.51 2.12
C PHE A 157 -9.61 10.08 1.98
N ASN A 158 -9.36 9.20 2.95
CA ASN A 158 -9.84 7.82 2.92
C ASN A 158 -11.38 7.75 2.94
N PHE A 159 -12.06 8.62 3.68
CA PHE A 159 -13.53 8.68 3.70
C PHE A 159 -14.10 9.16 2.35
N PHE A 160 -13.47 10.15 1.72
CA PHE A 160 -13.82 10.56 0.35
C PHE A 160 -13.66 9.40 -0.64
N PHE A 161 -12.56 8.62 -0.56
CA PHE A 161 -12.36 7.46 -1.42
C PHE A 161 -13.34 6.33 -1.13
N PHE A 162 -13.68 6.10 0.14
CA PHE A 162 -14.75 5.17 0.51
C PHE A 162 -16.05 5.54 -0.20
N LEU A 163 -16.51 6.79 -0.11
CA LEU A 163 -17.73 7.25 -0.77
C LEU A 163 -17.64 7.13 -2.29
N LEU A 164 -16.49 7.50 -2.88
CA LEU A 164 -16.25 7.39 -4.32
C LEU A 164 -16.36 5.94 -4.81
N LEU A 165 -15.71 5.00 -4.12
CA LEU A 165 -15.75 3.57 -4.46
C LEU A 165 -17.14 2.97 -4.25
N VAL A 166 -17.88 3.39 -3.22
CA VAL A 166 -19.28 2.98 -3.04
C VAL A 166 -20.16 3.46 -4.19
N VAL A 167 -19.96 4.69 -4.68
CA VAL A 167 -20.67 5.23 -5.85
C VAL A 167 -20.34 4.45 -7.11
N PHE A 168 -19.07 4.10 -7.34
CA PHE A 168 -18.67 3.28 -8.49
C PHE A 168 -19.19 1.84 -8.39
N ALA A 169 -19.12 1.22 -7.21
CA ALA A 169 -19.70 -0.09 -6.96
C ALA A 169 -21.21 -0.09 -7.24
N ALA A 170 -21.94 0.93 -6.77
CA ALA A 170 -23.36 1.10 -7.07
C ALA A 170 -23.61 1.25 -8.58
N SER A 171 -22.73 1.95 -9.30
CA SER A 171 -22.81 2.07 -10.75
C SER A 171 -22.61 0.72 -11.46
N PHE A 172 -21.65 -0.09 -11.01
CA PHE A 172 -21.40 -1.42 -11.57
C PHE A 172 -22.47 -2.46 -11.25
N LEU A 173 -23.12 -2.35 -10.09
CA LEU A 173 -24.29 -3.16 -9.75
C LEU A 173 -25.55 -2.74 -10.52
N GLY A 174 -25.49 -1.64 -11.29
CA GLY A 174 -26.55 -1.19 -12.18
C GLY A 174 -27.59 -0.30 -11.51
N ALA A 175 -27.27 0.34 -10.38
CA ALA A 175 -28.14 1.35 -9.75
C ALA A 175 -28.27 2.60 -10.63
N PHE A 176 -27.19 3.00 -11.30
CA PHE A 176 -27.16 4.07 -12.30
C PHE A 176 -25.94 3.87 -13.21
N GLU A 177 -26.08 4.10 -14.52
CA GLU A 177 -24.91 4.17 -15.39
C GLU A 177 -24.30 5.57 -15.26
N ILE A 178 -23.02 5.68 -14.88
CA ILE A 178 -22.27 6.94 -15.00
C ILE A 178 -21.96 7.15 -16.48
N THR A 179 -22.99 7.50 -17.24
CA THR A 179 -22.82 8.05 -18.59
C THR A 179 -22.54 9.54 -18.40
N LEU A 180 -21.35 10.00 -18.81
CA LEU A 180 -21.07 11.42 -18.92
C LEU A 180 -22.23 12.08 -19.68
N PRO A 181 -22.80 13.20 -19.18
CA PRO A 181 -23.89 13.89 -19.86
C PRO A 181 -23.50 14.10 -21.32
N SER A 182 -24.42 13.81 -22.25
CA SER A 182 -24.16 13.95 -23.69
C SER A 182 -23.66 15.35 -24.04
N SER A 183 -24.03 16.38 -23.27
CA SER A 183 -23.51 17.74 -23.40
C SER A 183 -22.02 17.92 -23.06
N TRP A 184 -21.47 17.13 -22.13
CA TRP A 184 -20.03 17.11 -21.82
C TRP A 184 -19.26 16.31 -22.86
N VAL A 185 -19.77 15.14 -23.23
CA VAL A 185 -19.19 14.30 -24.29
C VAL A 185 -19.18 15.04 -25.62
N ASN A 186 -20.28 15.69 -26.01
CA ASN A 186 -20.37 16.46 -27.25
C ASN A 186 -19.51 17.73 -27.23
N LYS A 187 -19.29 18.37 -26.07
CA LYS A 187 -18.33 19.48 -25.94
C LYS A 187 -16.89 19.01 -26.01
N MET A 188 -16.59 17.84 -25.46
CA MET A 188 -15.29 17.18 -25.60
C MET A 188 -15.05 16.69 -27.02
N ASP A 189 -16.08 16.24 -27.75
CA ASP A 189 -16.01 15.87 -29.17
C ASP A 189 -15.83 17.10 -30.06
N ALA A 190 -16.59 18.18 -29.84
CA ALA A 190 -16.45 19.44 -30.57
C ALA A 190 -15.06 20.08 -30.40
N ASN A 191 -14.41 19.87 -29.25
CA ASN A 191 -13.02 20.26 -29.00
C ASN A 191 -12.01 19.17 -29.41
N SER A 192 -12.41 17.92 -29.68
CA SER A 192 -11.52 16.86 -30.13
C SER A 192 -11.13 17.00 -31.61
N ASP A 193 -11.99 17.62 -32.42
CA ASP A 193 -11.67 17.97 -33.81
C ASP A 193 -10.61 19.09 -33.95
N LYS A 194 -10.35 19.86 -32.88
CA LYS A 194 -9.32 20.93 -32.86
C LYS A 194 -8.24 20.78 -31.77
N GLY A 195 -8.35 19.83 -30.85
CA GLY A 195 -7.50 19.79 -29.65
C GLY A 195 -7.26 18.39 -29.04
N GLY A 196 -7.17 17.33 -29.86
CA GLY A 196 -7.05 15.94 -29.39
C GLY A 196 -5.93 15.63 -28.40
N VAL A 197 -4.87 16.45 -28.31
CA VAL A 197 -3.76 16.25 -27.34
C VAL A 197 -4.15 16.62 -25.90
N ALA A 198 -4.90 17.71 -25.71
CA ALA A 198 -5.34 18.13 -24.38
C ALA A 198 -6.31 17.11 -23.78
N GLY A 199 -7.23 16.57 -24.59
CA GLY A 199 -8.15 15.51 -24.16
C GLY A 199 -7.41 14.23 -23.71
N LEU A 200 -6.36 13.84 -24.41
CA LEU A 200 -5.49 12.72 -24.04
C LEU A 200 -4.79 12.95 -22.69
N PHE A 201 -4.28 14.17 -22.46
CA PHE A 201 -3.64 14.55 -21.20
C PHE A 201 -4.64 14.51 -20.02
N PHE A 202 -5.84 15.09 -20.17
CA PHE A 202 -6.87 15.06 -19.13
C PHE A 202 -7.35 13.64 -18.81
N MET A 203 -7.50 12.78 -19.83
CA MET A 203 -7.86 11.38 -19.63
C MET A 203 -6.75 10.60 -18.92
N ALA A 204 -5.48 10.81 -19.29
CA ALA A 204 -4.34 10.20 -18.62
C ALA A 204 -4.24 10.68 -17.16
N GLY A 205 -4.47 11.98 -16.91
CA GLY A 205 -4.48 12.55 -15.56
C GLY A 205 -5.62 12.02 -14.69
N THR A 206 -6.82 11.84 -15.27
CA THR A 206 -7.96 11.26 -14.55
C THR A 206 -7.67 9.80 -14.17
N LEU A 207 -7.11 9.01 -15.10
CA LEU A 207 -6.68 7.64 -14.83
C LEU A 207 -5.63 7.61 -13.71
N ALA A 208 -4.60 8.45 -13.80
CA ALA A 208 -3.54 8.51 -12.80
C ALA A 208 -4.06 8.89 -11.41
N LEU A 209 -4.96 9.88 -11.32
CA LEU A 209 -5.54 10.34 -10.05
C LEU A 209 -6.40 9.26 -9.38
N VAL A 210 -7.31 8.64 -10.14
CA VAL A 210 -8.20 7.59 -9.60
C VAL A 210 -7.41 6.33 -9.24
N SER A 211 -6.44 5.96 -10.08
CA SER A 211 -5.58 4.80 -9.86
C SER A 211 -4.61 5.00 -8.69
N PHE A 212 -4.08 6.20 -8.48
CA PHE A 212 -3.18 6.49 -7.35
C PHE A 212 -3.82 6.11 -6.01
N SER A 213 -5.12 6.29 -5.88
CA SER A 213 -5.84 5.98 -4.64
C SER A 213 -5.89 4.49 -4.31
N CYS A 214 -6.03 3.61 -5.30
CA CYS A 214 -5.97 2.16 -5.07
C CYS A 214 -4.56 1.58 -5.14
N THR A 215 -3.61 2.31 -5.73
CA THR A 215 -2.21 1.87 -5.88
C THR A 215 -1.27 2.50 -4.85
N GLY A 216 -1.79 3.39 -4.01
CA GLY A 216 -1.05 4.12 -2.96
C GLY A 216 -0.15 3.24 -2.10
N PRO A 217 -0.60 2.08 -1.56
CA PRO A 217 0.27 1.19 -0.78
C PRO A 217 1.44 0.60 -1.58
N ILE A 218 1.21 0.25 -2.84
CA ILE A 218 2.26 -0.30 -3.73
C ILE A 218 3.26 0.82 -4.07
N ILE A 219 2.76 2.00 -4.42
CA ILE A 219 3.59 3.16 -4.76
C ILE A 219 4.36 3.64 -3.52
N GLY A 220 3.75 3.69 -2.35
CA GLY A 220 4.37 4.12 -1.10
C GLY A 220 5.51 3.21 -0.68
N THR A 221 5.30 1.89 -0.71
CA THR A 221 6.38 0.92 -0.40
C THR A 221 7.52 0.99 -1.40
N LEU A 222 7.19 1.14 -2.69
CA LEU A 222 8.18 1.33 -3.75
C LEU A 222 8.99 2.62 -3.57
N LEU A 223 8.33 3.75 -3.29
CA LEU A 223 8.97 5.06 -3.12
C LEU A 223 9.86 5.10 -1.89
N VAL A 224 9.42 4.53 -0.75
CA VAL A 224 10.23 4.45 0.46
C VAL A 224 11.46 3.58 0.23
N GLN A 225 11.31 2.42 -0.43
CA GLN A 225 12.45 1.57 -0.79
C GLN A 225 13.38 2.25 -1.80
N ALA A 226 12.84 3.04 -2.72
CA ALA A 226 13.63 3.72 -3.74
C ALA A 226 14.35 4.96 -3.22
N ALA A 227 13.82 5.60 -2.17
CA ALA A 227 14.43 6.77 -1.54
C ALA A 227 15.78 6.45 -0.89
N THR A 228 16.00 5.21 -0.43
CA THR A 228 17.27 4.80 0.20
C THR A 228 18.42 4.60 -0.81
N THR A 229 18.10 4.49 -2.10
CA THR A 229 19.03 4.16 -3.19
C THR A 229 19.46 5.37 -4.04
N GLY A 230 19.21 6.59 -3.55
CA GLY A 230 19.59 7.85 -4.17
C GLY A 230 18.47 8.87 -4.06
N ALA A 231 18.79 10.07 -3.58
CA ALA A 231 17.82 11.07 -3.10
C ALA A 231 16.69 11.44 -4.08
N LEU A 232 16.88 11.22 -5.39
CA LEU A 232 15.85 11.52 -6.40
C LEU A 232 15.76 10.52 -7.56
N LEU A 233 16.89 9.90 -7.94
CA LEU A 233 16.94 8.95 -9.06
C LEU A 233 16.19 7.64 -8.78
N GLY A 234 16.25 7.13 -7.55
CA GLY A 234 15.54 5.90 -7.19
C GLY A 234 14.02 6.02 -7.39
N PRO A 235 13.35 6.99 -6.73
CA PRO A 235 11.92 7.23 -6.89
C PRO A 235 11.48 7.44 -8.35
N ALA A 236 12.26 8.19 -9.13
CA ALA A 236 11.99 8.44 -10.55
C ALA A 236 11.97 7.13 -11.35
N ILE A 237 12.99 6.27 -11.16
CA ILE A 237 13.14 5.01 -11.88
C ILE A 237 12.06 4.00 -11.47
N GLY A 238 11.72 3.94 -10.18
CA GLY A 238 10.63 3.10 -9.69
C GLY A 238 9.28 3.50 -10.30
N MET A 239 8.96 4.80 -10.28
CA MET A 239 7.71 5.31 -10.85
C MET A 239 7.67 5.21 -12.38
N PHE A 240 8.82 5.32 -13.04
CA PHE A 240 8.94 5.05 -14.47
C PHE A 240 8.63 3.59 -14.77
N GLY A 241 9.20 2.63 -14.02
CA GLY A 241 8.86 1.21 -14.16
C GLY A 241 7.38 0.92 -13.93
N PHE A 242 6.81 1.47 -12.85
CA PHE A 242 5.40 1.33 -12.50
C PHE A 242 4.46 1.86 -13.59
N SER A 243 4.72 3.08 -14.06
CA SER A 243 3.89 3.73 -15.07
C SER A 243 4.06 3.12 -16.47
N LEU A 244 5.24 2.60 -16.80
CA LEU A 244 5.48 1.86 -18.03
C LEU A 244 4.66 0.57 -18.07
N ALA A 245 4.61 -0.17 -16.96
CA ALA A 245 3.81 -1.39 -16.84
C ALA A 245 2.31 -1.13 -17.06
N LEU A 246 1.78 0.01 -16.59
CA LEU A 246 0.40 0.42 -16.86
C LEU A 246 0.23 0.97 -18.29
N ALA A 247 1.18 1.78 -18.78
CA ALA A 247 1.08 2.39 -20.10
C ALA A 247 1.04 1.36 -21.23
N ILE A 248 1.74 0.23 -21.10
CA ILE A 248 1.81 -0.80 -22.15
C ILE A 248 0.42 -1.39 -22.47
N PRO A 249 -0.35 -1.96 -21.51
CA PRO A 249 -1.70 -2.46 -21.79
C PRO A 249 -2.63 -1.37 -22.33
N PHE A 250 -2.65 -0.19 -21.71
CA PHE A 250 -3.54 0.90 -22.12
C PHE A 250 -3.23 1.44 -23.51
N ALA A 251 -1.94 1.60 -23.86
CA ALA A 251 -1.52 1.97 -25.20
C ALA A 251 -1.86 0.85 -26.21
N LEU A 252 -1.68 -0.41 -25.84
CA LEU A 252 -2.02 -1.55 -26.69
C LEU A 252 -3.53 -1.61 -26.99
N PHE A 253 -4.38 -1.39 -25.99
CA PHE A 253 -5.84 -1.31 -26.18
C PHE A 253 -6.23 -0.12 -27.06
N ALA A 254 -5.53 1.01 -26.96
CA ALA A 254 -5.72 2.15 -27.84
C ALA A 254 -5.23 1.90 -29.28
N LEU A 255 -4.21 1.06 -29.49
CA LEU A 255 -3.66 0.69 -30.79
C LEU A 255 -4.56 -0.25 -31.59
N PHE A 256 -5.32 -1.12 -30.91
CA PHE A 256 -6.21 -2.09 -31.54
C PHE A 256 -7.69 -1.90 -31.18
N PRO A 257 -8.33 -0.75 -31.51
CA PRO A 257 -9.76 -0.56 -31.28
C PRO A 257 -10.59 -1.66 -31.95
N SER A 258 -10.15 -2.11 -33.13
CA SER A 258 -10.77 -3.14 -33.96
C SER A 258 -10.70 -4.54 -33.36
N ALA A 259 -9.67 -4.85 -32.55
CA ALA A 259 -9.58 -6.14 -31.85
C ALA A 259 -10.57 -6.22 -30.68
N MET A 260 -10.84 -5.07 -30.04
CA MET A 260 -11.86 -4.92 -29.00
C MET A 260 -13.28 -4.93 -29.57
N GLN A 261 -13.49 -4.39 -30.79
CA GLN A 261 -14.78 -4.50 -31.51
C GLN A 261 -15.13 -5.96 -31.90
N LYS A 262 -14.15 -6.87 -31.92
CA LYS A 262 -14.33 -8.32 -32.12
C LYS A 262 -14.59 -9.07 -30.82
N LEU A 263 -14.43 -8.44 -29.64
CA LEU A 263 -14.94 -9.01 -28.41
C LEU A 263 -16.48 -9.03 -28.50
N PRO A 264 -17.13 -10.13 -28.09
CA PRO A 264 -18.57 -10.30 -28.27
C PRO A 264 -19.30 -9.09 -27.71
N LYS A 265 -20.07 -8.43 -28.57
CA LYS A 265 -20.87 -7.23 -28.24
C LYS A 265 -21.63 -7.49 -26.94
N SER A 266 -21.29 -6.76 -25.88
CA SER A 266 -22.14 -6.38 -24.74
C SER A 266 -23.25 -7.38 -24.38
N GLY A 267 -22.94 -8.68 -24.33
CA GLY A 267 -23.91 -9.70 -23.94
C GLY A 267 -24.07 -9.71 -22.42
N GLY A 268 -24.95 -10.58 -21.90
CA GLY A 268 -25.11 -10.79 -20.46
C GLY A 268 -23.80 -11.13 -19.72
N TRP A 269 -22.76 -11.60 -20.43
CA TRP A 269 -21.42 -11.82 -19.87
C TRP A 269 -20.72 -10.52 -19.44
N LEU A 270 -20.76 -9.46 -20.25
CA LEU A 270 -20.13 -8.18 -19.85
C LEU A 270 -20.86 -7.56 -18.66
N ASN A 271 -22.19 -7.72 -18.60
CA ASN A 271 -22.95 -7.32 -17.42
C ASN A 271 -22.57 -8.14 -16.18
N SER A 272 -22.36 -9.46 -16.34
CA SER A 272 -21.90 -10.32 -15.25
C SER A 272 -20.51 -9.90 -14.73
N VAL A 273 -19.59 -9.51 -15.63
CA VAL A 273 -18.27 -9.00 -15.23
C VAL A 273 -18.40 -7.69 -14.45
N LYS A 274 -19.25 -6.75 -14.90
CA LYS A 274 -19.51 -5.50 -14.17
C LYS A 274 -20.02 -5.78 -12.75
N VAL A 275 -21.04 -6.63 -12.60
CA VAL A 275 -21.62 -6.94 -11.29
C VAL A 275 -20.59 -7.59 -10.35
N VAL A 276 -19.77 -8.53 -10.86
CA VAL A 276 -18.67 -9.14 -10.08
C VAL A 276 -17.67 -8.08 -9.62
N LEU A 277 -17.26 -7.17 -10.50
CA LEU A 277 -16.36 -6.06 -10.14
C LEU A 277 -17.00 -5.10 -9.14
N GLY A 278 -18.31 -4.85 -9.23
CA GLY A 278 -19.04 -4.04 -8.27
C GLY A 278 -19.02 -4.62 -6.86
N PHE A 279 -19.18 -5.95 -6.71
CA PHE A 279 -19.03 -6.62 -5.41
C PHE A 279 -17.60 -6.54 -4.88
N LEU A 280 -16.60 -6.75 -5.74
CA LEU A 280 -15.19 -6.62 -5.34
C LEU A 280 -14.86 -5.19 -4.91
N GLU A 281 -15.27 -4.19 -5.69
CA GLU A 281 -15.07 -2.78 -5.38
C GLU A 281 -15.74 -2.38 -4.07
N LEU A 282 -16.97 -2.86 -3.82
CA LEU A 282 -17.65 -2.65 -2.54
C LEU A 282 -16.88 -3.25 -1.36
N ALA A 283 -16.35 -4.48 -1.50
CA ALA A 283 -15.54 -5.11 -0.47
C ALA A 283 -14.25 -4.32 -0.17
N PHE A 284 -13.56 -3.84 -1.21
CA PHE A 284 -12.37 -3.00 -1.06
C PHE A 284 -12.67 -1.61 -0.50
N ALA A 285 -13.85 -1.02 -0.79
CA ALA A 285 -14.28 0.25 -0.21
C ALA A 285 -14.31 0.18 1.32
N LEU A 286 -14.76 -0.95 1.89
CA LEU A 286 -14.78 -1.15 3.35
C LEU A 286 -13.39 -1.05 3.99
N LYS A 287 -12.31 -1.33 3.27
CA LYS A 287 -10.95 -1.14 3.78
C LYS A 287 -10.63 0.34 4.02
N PHE A 288 -11.07 1.23 3.12
CA PHE A 288 -10.90 2.66 3.32
C PHE A 288 -11.70 3.15 4.53
N LEU A 289 -12.92 2.63 4.72
CA LEU A 289 -13.73 2.93 5.91
C LEU A 289 -13.05 2.44 7.21
N SER A 290 -12.53 1.22 7.21
CA SER A 290 -11.77 0.66 8.34
C SER A 290 -10.52 1.48 8.67
N ASN A 291 -9.78 1.96 7.66
CA ASN A 291 -8.63 2.82 7.92
C ASN A 291 -9.03 4.17 8.56
N VAL A 292 -10.22 4.70 8.25
CA VAL A 292 -10.74 5.92 8.88
C VAL A 292 -11.08 5.65 10.34
N ASP A 293 -11.81 4.56 10.59
CA ASP A 293 -12.18 4.11 11.94
C ASP A 293 -10.95 3.94 12.83
N LEU A 294 -9.93 3.20 12.37
CA LEU A 294 -8.69 2.99 13.11
C LEU A 294 -7.88 4.27 13.33
N ALA A 295 -7.85 5.18 12.34
CA ALA A 295 -7.08 6.42 12.47
C ALA A 295 -7.71 7.44 13.44
N TYR A 296 -9.03 7.35 13.66
CA TYR A 296 -9.78 8.26 14.52
C TYR A 296 -10.33 7.61 15.80
N HIS A 297 -10.04 6.32 16.02
CA HIS A 297 -10.47 5.56 17.19
C HIS A 297 -12.00 5.62 17.37
N TRP A 298 -12.77 5.37 16.31
CA TRP A 298 -14.25 5.37 16.40
C TRP A 298 -14.80 4.08 17.02
N GLU A 299 -14.05 2.97 16.98
CA GLU A 299 -14.37 1.68 17.62
C GLU A 299 -15.79 1.16 17.29
N TRP A 300 -16.27 1.49 16.10
CA TRP A 300 -17.60 1.09 15.62
C TRP A 300 -17.54 0.13 14.42
N PHE A 301 -16.35 -0.05 13.83
CA PHE A 301 -16.14 -0.81 12.59
C PHE A 301 -15.03 -1.84 12.76
N ASP A 302 -15.20 -2.61 13.82
CA ASP A 302 -14.29 -3.65 14.24
C ASP A 302 -14.17 -4.81 13.25
N ARG A 303 -13.17 -5.65 13.49
CA ARG A 303 -12.85 -6.82 12.66
C ARG A 303 -14.05 -7.73 12.38
N GLU A 304 -14.93 -7.92 13.36
CA GLU A 304 -16.16 -8.72 13.23
C GLU A 304 -17.19 -8.11 12.28
N ILE A 305 -17.45 -6.80 12.37
CA ILE A 305 -18.37 -6.10 11.47
C ILE A 305 -17.79 -6.11 10.05
N PHE A 306 -16.48 -5.85 9.93
CA PHE A 306 -15.77 -5.93 8.66
C PHE A 306 -15.91 -7.31 8.01
N LEU A 307 -15.61 -8.38 8.77
CA LEU A 307 -15.70 -9.76 8.29
C LEU A 307 -17.13 -10.17 7.95
N ALA A 308 -18.11 -9.79 8.76
CA ALA A 308 -19.52 -10.07 8.50
C ALA A 308 -19.96 -9.45 7.16
N LEU A 309 -19.63 -8.17 6.92
CA LEU A 309 -19.92 -7.52 5.65
C LEU A 309 -19.20 -8.19 4.47
N TRP A 310 -17.93 -8.56 4.63
CA TRP A 310 -17.20 -9.29 3.60
C TRP A 310 -17.84 -10.65 3.29
N ILE A 311 -18.17 -11.44 4.30
CA ILE A 311 -18.84 -12.74 4.14
C ILE A 311 -20.16 -12.57 3.38
N VAL A 312 -20.96 -11.55 3.72
CA VAL A 312 -22.23 -11.27 3.04
C VAL A 312 -22.00 -10.82 1.60
N ILE A 313 -21.05 -9.93 1.33
CA ILE A 313 -20.73 -9.43 -0.02
C ILE A 313 -20.24 -10.57 -0.92
N PHE A 314 -19.25 -11.36 -0.48
CA PHE A 314 -18.73 -12.48 -1.26
C PHE A 314 -19.75 -13.62 -1.38
N GLY A 315 -20.56 -13.85 -0.35
CA GLY A 315 -21.69 -14.79 -0.41
C GLY A 315 -22.72 -14.39 -1.46
N MET A 316 -23.15 -13.11 -1.48
CA MET A 316 -24.04 -12.58 -2.51
C MET A 316 -23.43 -12.69 -3.90
N MET A 317 -22.14 -12.40 -4.05
CA MET A 317 -21.43 -12.58 -5.32
C MET A 317 -21.42 -14.04 -5.78
N GLY A 318 -21.21 -15.00 -4.87
CA GLY A 318 -21.30 -16.43 -5.16
C GLY A 318 -22.70 -16.85 -5.61
N ILE A 319 -23.73 -16.41 -4.90
CA ILE A 319 -25.15 -16.68 -5.24
C ILE A 319 -25.55 -16.04 -6.57
N TYR A 320 -25.02 -14.85 -6.88
CA TYR A 320 -25.16 -14.17 -8.17
C TYR A 320 -24.53 -14.98 -9.31
N LEU A 321 -23.33 -15.53 -9.08
CA LEU A 321 -22.68 -16.39 -10.07
C LEU A 321 -23.45 -17.69 -10.28
N LEU A 322 -24.12 -18.23 -9.26
CA LEU A 322 -25.06 -19.35 -9.42
C LEU A 322 -26.37 -18.99 -10.16
N GLY A 323 -26.57 -17.71 -10.51
CA GLY A 323 -27.74 -17.25 -11.27
C GLY A 323 -29.02 -17.12 -10.44
N LYS A 324 -28.91 -17.15 -9.10
CA LYS A 324 -30.06 -17.00 -8.19
C LYS A 324 -30.40 -15.53 -7.90
N LEU A 325 -29.42 -14.64 -8.00
CA LEU A 325 -29.61 -13.19 -7.95
C LEU A 325 -29.54 -12.62 -9.38
N LYS A 326 -30.40 -11.65 -9.69
CA LYS A 326 -30.49 -11.03 -11.00
C LYS A 326 -30.66 -9.51 -10.84
N PHE A 327 -29.84 -8.73 -11.54
CA PHE A 327 -29.97 -7.27 -11.59
C PHE A 327 -30.75 -6.82 -12.84
N SER A 328 -31.23 -5.59 -12.86
CA SER A 328 -32.12 -5.05 -13.91
C SER A 328 -31.54 -5.15 -15.33
N HIS A 329 -30.22 -5.19 -15.46
CA HIS A 329 -29.50 -5.23 -16.74
C HIS A 329 -29.07 -6.65 -17.14
N ASP A 330 -29.42 -7.68 -16.34
CA ASP A 330 -29.07 -9.07 -16.63
C ASP A 330 -30.06 -9.76 -17.58
N SER A 331 -29.51 -10.53 -18.51
CA SER A 331 -30.27 -11.44 -19.36
C SER A 331 -30.69 -12.70 -18.57
N PRO A 332 -31.87 -13.30 -18.85
CA PRO A 332 -32.26 -14.55 -18.21
C PRO A 332 -31.28 -15.68 -18.57
N LEU A 333 -30.86 -16.47 -17.57
CA LEU A 333 -29.98 -17.61 -17.74
C LEU A 333 -30.79 -18.91 -17.62
N ASN A 334 -30.84 -19.70 -18.69
CA ASN A 334 -31.49 -21.01 -18.66
C ASN A 334 -30.58 -22.10 -18.06
N PHE A 335 -29.26 -21.96 -18.24
CA PHE A 335 -28.25 -22.90 -17.73
C PHE A 335 -27.04 -22.13 -17.18
N ILE A 336 -26.39 -22.69 -16.16
CA ILE A 336 -25.16 -22.16 -15.59
C ILE A 336 -23.98 -22.64 -16.45
N SER A 337 -23.17 -21.71 -16.95
CA SER A 337 -21.96 -22.08 -17.71
C SER A 337 -20.88 -22.62 -16.77
N VAL A 338 -20.10 -23.59 -17.26
CA VAL A 338 -19.00 -24.23 -16.50
C VAL A 338 -18.02 -23.20 -15.90
N PRO A 339 -17.55 -22.17 -16.64
CA PRO A 339 -16.65 -21.16 -16.06
C PRO A 339 -17.29 -20.36 -14.92
N ARG A 340 -18.60 -20.08 -15.01
CA ARG A 340 -19.34 -19.35 -13.98
C ARG A 340 -19.49 -20.20 -12.71
N LEU A 341 -19.70 -21.50 -12.87
CA LEU A 341 -19.74 -22.45 -11.76
C LEU A 341 -18.39 -22.53 -11.04
N PHE A 342 -17.28 -22.68 -11.77
CA PHE A 342 -15.94 -22.68 -11.16
C PHE A 342 -15.65 -21.39 -10.39
N LEU A 343 -16.00 -20.24 -10.97
CA LEU A 343 -15.84 -18.95 -10.30
C LEU A 343 -16.72 -18.86 -9.04
N ALA A 344 -17.97 -19.30 -9.10
CA ALA A 344 -18.86 -19.35 -7.94
C ALA A 344 -18.29 -20.23 -6.83
N THR A 345 -17.77 -21.41 -7.17
CA THR A 345 -17.14 -22.33 -6.20
C THR A 345 -15.93 -21.69 -5.53
N ILE A 346 -15.06 -21.00 -6.28
CA ILE A 346 -13.89 -20.30 -5.71
C ILE A 346 -14.34 -19.21 -4.74
N VAL A 347 -15.32 -18.39 -5.14
CA VAL A 347 -15.85 -17.28 -4.33
C VAL A 347 -16.53 -17.79 -3.05
N LEU A 348 -17.31 -18.87 -3.15
CA LEU A 348 -17.97 -19.46 -1.99
C LEU A 348 -16.97 -20.18 -1.08
N ALA A 349 -15.97 -20.86 -1.63
CA ALA A 349 -14.88 -21.43 -0.84
C ALA A 349 -14.10 -20.35 -0.08
N PHE A 350 -13.83 -19.21 -0.73
CA PHE A 350 -13.26 -18.04 -0.07
C PHE A 350 -14.18 -17.49 1.03
N THR A 351 -15.49 -17.41 0.78
CA THR A 351 -16.48 -16.99 1.79
C THR A 351 -16.45 -17.91 3.02
N VAL A 352 -16.40 -19.24 2.81
CA VAL A 352 -16.30 -20.23 3.89
C VAL A 352 -14.97 -20.10 4.65
N TYR A 353 -13.87 -19.81 3.95
CA TYR A 353 -12.57 -19.56 4.58
C TYR A 353 -12.59 -18.37 5.56
N LEU A 354 -13.42 -17.35 5.33
CA LEU A 354 -13.54 -16.18 6.21
C LEU A 354 -14.31 -16.48 7.50
N ILE A 355 -15.18 -17.49 7.51
CA ILE A 355 -16.09 -17.80 8.64
C ILE A 355 -15.32 -18.00 9.96
N PRO A 356 -14.24 -18.81 10.05
CA PRO A 356 -13.45 -18.95 11.28
C PRO A 356 -12.87 -17.63 11.81
N GLY A 357 -12.71 -16.61 10.95
CA GLY A 357 -12.26 -15.29 11.37
C GLY A 357 -13.21 -14.60 12.35
N MET A 358 -14.51 -14.90 12.30
CA MET A 358 -15.49 -14.37 13.26
C MET A 358 -15.25 -14.88 14.69
N TRP A 359 -14.45 -15.94 14.87
CA TRP A 359 -14.06 -16.50 16.17
C TRP A 359 -12.59 -16.22 16.54
N GLY A 360 -11.96 -15.24 15.88
CA GLY A 360 -10.59 -14.81 16.18
C GLY A 360 -9.52 -15.52 15.36
N ALA A 361 -9.85 -16.37 14.37
CA ALA A 361 -8.82 -16.95 13.52
C ALA A 361 -8.01 -15.86 12.79
N PRO A 362 -6.68 -15.96 12.68
CA PRO A 362 -5.85 -14.89 12.13
C PRO A 362 -6.04 -14.68 10.61
N LEU A 363 -6.64 -15.65 9.92
CA LEU A 363 -6.89 -15.60 8.46
C LEU A 363 -5.64 -15.18 7.67
N ARG A 364 -4.55 -15.93 7.87
CA ARG A 364 -3.18 -15.67 7.39
C ARG A 364 -3.06 -15.15 5.95
N SER A 365 -3.91 -15.61 5.01
CA SER A 365 -3.84 -15.22 3.61
C SER A 365 -4.39 -13.81 3.32
N VAL A 366 -5.30 -13.32 4.16
CA VAL A 366 -5.98 -12.02 3.98
C VAL A 366 -5.75 -11.06 5.15
N SER A 367 -4.99 -11.47 6.16
CA SER A 367 -4.70 -10.68 7.37
C SER A 367 -4.17 -9.28 7.09
N ALA A 368 -3.47 -9.10 5.97
CA ALA A 368 -2.96 -7.83 5.51
C ALA A 368 -4.06 -6.79 5.22
N PHE A 369 -5.27 -7.24 4.87
CA PHE A 369 -6.41 -6.38 4.53
C PHE A 369 -7.45 -6.28 5.64
N LEU A 370 -7.40 -7.15 6.65
CA LEU A 370 -8.36 -7.15 7.74
C LEU A 370 -7.98 -6.11 8.81
N PRO A 371 -8.96 -5.61 9.58
CA PRO A 371 -8.66 -4.88 10.82
C PRO A 371 -7.84 -5.73 11.79
N PRO A 372 -7.09 -5.10 12.72
CA PRO A 372 -6.28 -5.80 13.73
C PRO A 372 -7.12 -6.76 14.57
N GLN A 373 -6.52 -7.87 15.03
CA GLN A 373 -7.22 -8.84 15.89
C GLN A 373 -7.70 -8.23 17.20
N GLU A 374 -7.02 -7.20 17.70
CA GLU A 374 -7.36 -6.54 18.96
C GLU A 374 -8.69 -5.76 18.93
N THR A 375 -9.18 -5.40 17.74
CA THR A 375 -10.51 -4.78 17.60
C THR A 375 -11.64 -5.80 17.74
N GLN A 376 -11.33 -7.09 17.81
CA GLN A 376 -12.33 -8.15 17.88
C GLN A 376 -12.69 -8.48 19.33
N ASP A 377 -13.96 -8.32 19.67
CA ASP A 377 -14.46 -8.63 21.02
C ASP A 377 -14.39 -10.13 21.30
N PHE A 378 -14.72 -10.94 20.29
CA PHE A 378 -14.80 -12.40 20.40
C PHE A 378 -13.60 -13.11 19.76
N ASP A 379 -12.52 -13.28 20.54
CA ASP A 379 -11.29 -13.98 20.12
C ASP A 379 -10.99 -15.24 20.96
N LEU A 380 -11.28 -16.41 20.39
CA LEU A 380 -10.93 -17.71 20.96
C LEU A 380 -9.52 -18.16 20.60
N TYR A 381 -8.95 -17.65 19.51
CA TYR A 381 -7.66 -18.06 18.99
C TYR A 381 -6.52 -17.59 19.90
N THR A 382 -6.45 -16.29 20.18
CA THR A 382 -5.39 -15.71 21.03
C THR A 382 -5.52 -16.21 22.47
N SER A 383 -6.76 -16.37 22.93
CA SER A 383 -7.07 -16.95 24.25
C SER A 383 -6.56 -18.39 24.36
N GLY A 384 -6.67 -19.19 23.30
CA GLY A 384 -6.10 -20.54 23.22
C GLY A 384 -4.57 -20.55 23.08
N LEU A 385 -3.99 -19.61 22.32
CA LEU A 385 -2.54 -19.49 22.11
C LEU A 385 -1.79 -19.24 23.41
N LEU A 386 -2.35 -18.40 24.29
CA LEU A 386 -1.76 -18.03 25.57
C LEU A 386 -2.05 -19.02 26.71
N ALA A 387 -2.88 -20.06 26.46
CA ALA A 387 -3.24 -21.08 27.45
C ALA A 387 -3.65 -20.52 28.84
N GLY A 388 -4.30 -19.35 28.87
CA GLY A 388 -4.70 -18.67 30.11
C GLY A 388 -3.57 -17.97 30.89
N LYS A 389 -2.34 -17.91 30.37
CA LYS A 389 -1.29 -17.04 30.89
C LYS A 389 -1.54 -15.62 30.41
N SER A 390 -2.16 -14.80 31.25
CA SER A 390 -2.12 -13.34 31.06
C SER A 390 -0.69 -12.85 31.20
N ALA A 391 -0.26 -11.95 30.31
CA ALA A 391 1.02 -11.29 30.45
C ALA A 391 1.09 -10.58 31.82
N ALA A 392 2.29 -10.52 32.42
CA ALA A 392 2.48 -9.88 33.72
C ALA A 392 1.97 -8.43 33.67
N ASN A 393 0.94 -8.13 34.46
CA ASN A 393 0.39 -6.79 34.61
C ASN A 393 1.33 -5.95 35.50
N ASP A 394 2.13 -5.08 34.89
CA ASP A 394 3.02 -4.14 35.58
C ASP A 394 2.43 -2.72 35.74
N GLY A 395 1.16 -2.54 35.39
CA GLY A 395 0.38 -1.33 35.61
C GLY A 395 -0.25 -0.78 34.32
N PRO A 396 -1.00 0.34 34.39
CA PRO A 396 -1.49 1.00 33.20
C PRO A 396 -0.33 1.67 32.46
N HIS A 397 -0.10 1.29 31.20
CA HIS A 397 0.90 1.92 30.34
C HIS A 397 0.39 3.24 29.76
N LYS A 398 1.29 4.17 29.46
CA LYS A 398 0.92 5.41 28.77
C LYS A 398 0.33 5.08 27.40
N TYR A 399 -0.82 5.69 27.07
CA TYR A 399 -1.61 5.45 25.86
C TYR A 399 -2.26 4.07 25.73
N ALA A 400 -2.29 3.26 26.79
CA ALA A 400 -2.99 1.97 26.79
C ALA A 400 -4.52 2.09 26.61
N ASP A 401 -5.08 3.29 26.80
CA ASP A 401 -6.48 3.61 26.52
C ASP A 401 -6.77 3.75 25.01
N LYS A 402 -5.73 3.93 24.19
CA LYS A 402 -5.86 4.16 22.74
C LYS A 402 -5.27 3.05 21.88
N PHE A 403 -4.29 2.35 22.41
CA PHE A 403 -3.57 1.33 21.68
C PHE A 403 -3.69 -0.02 22.39
N HIS A 404 -3.95 -1.04 21.59
CA HIS A 404 -4.03 -2.41 22.02
C HIS A 404 -2.88 -3.20 21.37
N ALA A 405 -2.18 -3.98 22.18
CA ALA A 405 -1.02 -4.74 21.75
C ALA A 405 -1.46 -6.03 21.04
N PRO A 406 -0.87 -6.39 19.89
CA PRO A 406 -1.25 -7.59 19.17
C PRO A 406 -0.99 -8.85 20.01
N LEU A 407 -1.87 -9.84 19.86
CA LEU A 407 -1.79 -11.14 20.54
C LEU A 407 -1.83 -11.03 22.07
N LYS A 408 -2.41 -9.94 22.61
CA LYS A 408 -2.44 -9.63 24.05
C LYS A 408 -1.05 -9.66 24.71
N LEU A 409 -0.02 -9.31 23.94
CA LEU A 409 1.35 -9.13 24.46
C LEU A 409 1.41 -7.93 25.40
N ASN A 410 2.35 -7.95 26.34
CA ASN A 410 2.59 -6.76 27.17
C ASN A 410 3.48 -5.77 26.40
N ALA A 411 2.87 -4.77 25.76
CA ALA A 411 3.56 -3.76 24.97
C ALA A 411 3.48 -2.37 25.61
N TYR A 412 4.56 -1.61 25.44
CA TYR A 412 4.66 -0.21 25.83
C TYR A 412 4.42 0.68 24.61
N PHE A 413 3.60 1.73 24.74
CA PHE A 413 3.30 2.67 23.64
C PHE A 413 4.07 4.00 23.75
N ASP A 414 4.90 4.13 24.77
CA ASP A 414 5.84 5.24 24.92
C ASP A 414 7.28 4.73 25.03
N TYR A 415 8.16 5.37 24.25
CA TYR A 415 9.57 5.00 24.15
C TYR A 415 10.32 5.12 25.49
N GLU A 416 10.07 6.19 26.24
CA GLU A 416 10.81 6.46 27.48
C GLU A 416 10.35 5.52 28.61
N GLU A 417 9.04 5.28 28.68
CA GLU A 417 8.45 4.34 29.64
C GLU A 417 8.97 2.91 29.42
N GLY A 418 8.94 2.42 28.18
CA GLY A 418 9.43 1.08 27.84
C GLY A 418 10.94 0.92 28.09
N LEU A 419 11.75 1.94 27.77
CA LEU A 419 13.18 1.92 28.10
C LEU A 419 13.44 1.92 29.61
N ALA A 420 12.69 2.71 30.37
CA ALA A 420 12.82 2.75 31.82
C ALA A 420 12.51 1.39 32.45
N GLN A 421 11.49 0.69 31.95
CA GLN A 421 11.19 -0.66 32.42
C GLN A 421 12.26 -1.67 32.01
N ALA A 422 12.74 -1.61 30.77
CA ALA A 422 13.80 -2.48 30.28
C ALA A 422 15.10 -2.32 31.10
N LYS A 423 15.43 -1.10 31.52
CA LYS A 423 16.54 -0.82 32.45
C LYS A 423 16.33 -1.48 33.82
N LYS A 424 15.11 -1.43 34.38
CA LYS A 424 14.78 -2.05 35.68
C LYS A 424 14.83 -3.56 35.64
N LEU A 425 14.30 -4.18 34.58
CA LEU A 425 14.23 -5.63 34.42
C LEU A 425 15.50 -6.22 33.80
N ASN A 426 16.44 -5.37 33.37
CA ASN A 426 17.68 -5.75 32.68
C ASN A 426 17.41 -6.70 31.50
N LYS A 427 16.45 -6.32 30.65
CA LYS A 427 16.06 -7.04 29.43
C LYS A 427 16.29 -6.16 28.19
N PRO A 428 16.66 -6.75 27.04
CA PRO A 428 16.78 -6.01 25.80
C PRO A 428 15.41 -5.51 25.31
N VAL A 429 15.43 -4.47 24.47
CA VAL A 429 14.22 -3.84 23.94
C VAL A 429 14.01 -4.22 22.48
N LEU A 430 12.78 -4.63 22.16
CA LEU A 430 12.30 -4.77 20.79
C LEU A 430 11.36 -3.59 20.50
N ILE A 431 11.80 -2.70 19.62
CA ILE A 431 10.98 -1.59 19.13
C ILE A 431 10.33 -2.01 17.82
N ASP A 432 9.02 -1.85 17.75
CA ASP A 432 8.19 -2.07 16.57
C ASP A 432 7.59 -0.73 16.14
N PHE A 433 8.17 -0.12 15.10
CA PHE A 433 7.57 1.02 14.42
C PHE A 433 6.47 0.51 13.50
N THR A 434 5.24 0.77 13.91
CA THR A 434 4.02 0.23 13.30
C THR A 434 3.06 1.34 12.92
N GLY A 435 1.92 0.96 12.33
CA GLY A 435 0.88 1.91 11.97
C GLY A 435 -0.48 1.24 11.83
N HIS A 436 -1.54 2.00 12.07
CA HIS A 436 -2.94 1.57 11.94
C HIS A 436 -3.26 1.07 10.53
N ALA A 437 -2.80 1.80 9.50
CA ALA A 437 -3.05 1.44 8.10
C ALA A 437 -1.95 0.53 7.51
N CYS A 438 -1.00 0.06 8.33
CA CYS A 438 0.16 -0.70 7.86
C CYS A 438 -0.19 -2.17 7.54
N VAL A 439 -0.51 -2.43 6.28
CA VAL A 439 -0.80 -3.77 5.71
C VAL A 439 0.29 -4.79 6.03
N ASN A 440 1.57 -4.40 5.91
CA ASN A 440 2.70 -5.30 6.15
C ASN A 440 2.89 -5.61 7.64
N CYS A 441 2.60 -4.65 8.53
CA CYS A 441 2.69 -4.83 9.97
C CYS A 441 1.67 -5.87 10.45
N ARG A 442 0.40 -5.70 10.05
CA ARG A 442 -0.67 -6.67 10.33
C ARG A 442 -0.36 -8.05 9.76
N LYS A 443 0.28 -8.11 8.58
CA LYS A 443 0.73 -9.37 8.00
C LYS A 443 1.81 -10.06 8.84
N MET A 444 2.77 -9.32 9.39
CA MET A 444 3.78 -9.86 10.31
C MET A 444 3.15 -10.38 11.60
N GLU A 445 2.27 -9.60 12.22
CA GLU A 445 1.60 -9.95 13.48
C GLU A 445 0.69 -11.17 13.36
N ALA A 446 0.06 -11.39 12.19
CA ALA A 446 -0.80 -12.54 11.97
C ALA A 446 -0.06 -13.80 11.48
N ASN A 447 1.13 -13.64 10.87
CA ASN A 447 1.84 -14.75 10.21
C ASN A 447 3.12 -15.18 10.89
N VAL A 448 3.84 -14.26 11.53
CA VAL A 448 5.17 -14.52 12.09
C VAL A 448 5.11 -14.53 13.62
N TRP A 449 4.52 -13.51 14.22
CA TRP A 449 4.45 -13.36 15.68
C TRP A 449 3.67 -14.46 16.42
N PRO A 450 2.64 -15.12 15.85
CA PRO A 450 1.94 -16.21 16.53
C PRO A 450 2.73 -17.52 16.57
N ASP A 451 3.89 -17.60 15.92
CA ASP A 451 4.78 -18.75 16.05
C ASP A 451 5.22 -18.91 17.51
N ARG A 452 5.23 -20.15 18.02
CA ARG A 452 5.41 -20.41 19.45
C ARG A 452 6.77 -19.95 19.97
N ASP A 453 7.82 -20.08 19.17
CA ASP A 453 9.17 -19.71 19.58
C ASP A 453 9.32 -18.19 19.59
N ILE A 454 8.81 -17.53 18.55
CA ILE A 454 8.85 -16.06 18.42
C ILE A 454 8.00 -15.40 19.51
N LEU A 455 6.77 -15.87 19.71
CA LEU A 455 5.87 -15.37 20.75
C LEU A 455 6.53 -15.46 22.13
N LYS A 456 7.19 -16.59 22.41
CA LYS A 456 7.91 -16.79 23.67
C LYS A 456 9.06 -15.80 23.81
N MET A 457 9.88 -15.61 22.78
CA MET A 457 10.99 -14.65 22.83
C MET A 457 10.49 -13.22 23.05
N ILE A 458 9.45 -12.79 22.31
CA ILE A 458 8.90 -11.43 22.44
C ILE A 458 8.29 -11.21 23.83
N SER A 459 7.59 -12.21 24.39
CA SER A 459 6.91 -12.07 25.68
C SER A 459 7.82 -12.26 26.90
N GLU A 460 8.78 -13.17 26.84
CA GLU A 460 9.62 -13.54 28.00
C GLU A 460 11.00 -12.87 27.97
N ASP A 461 11.62 -12.74 26.80
CA ASP A 461 13.03 -12.32 26.70
C ASP A 461 13.20 -10.82 26.37
N TYR A 462 12.21 -10.19 25.74
CA TYR A 462 12.26 -8.77 25.34
C TYR A 462 11.24 -7.90 26.11
N ILE A 463 11.50 -6.60 26.16
CA ILE A 463 10.48 -5.57 26.40
C ILE A 463 10.02 -5.04 25.05
N LEU A 464 8.73 -5.25 24.74
CA LEU A 464 8.12 -4.80 23.49
C LEU A 464 7.69 -3.33 23.61
N ILE A 465 8.18 -2.48 22.72
CA ILE A 465 7.75 -1.09 22.57
C ILE A 465 7.12 -0.94 21.18
N GLN A 466 5.83 -0.65 21.12
CA GLN A 466 5.12 -0.40 19.86
C GLN A 466 4.89 1.09 19.66
N LEU A 467 5.45 1.62 18.58
CA LEU A 467 5.37 3.05 18.26
C LEU A 467 4.54 3.24 16.99
N TYR A 468 3.33 3.75 17.15
CA TYR A 468 2.42 4.06 16.04
C TYR A 468 2.84 5.37 15.37
N VAL A 469 3.32 5.30 14.13
CA VAL A 469 3.86 6.48 13.41
C VAL A 469 2.82 7.21 12.55
N ASP A 470 1.64 6.62 12.34
CA ASP A 470 0.54 7.20 11.56
C ASP A 470 -0.60 7.77 12.42
N ASP A 471 -0.53 7.61 13.75
CA ASP A 471 -1.56 8.03 14.70
C ASP A 471 -1.78 9.56 14.73
N LYS A 472 -3.06 9.94 14.82
CA LYS A 472 -3.50 11.34 14.73
C LYS A 472 -3.83 11.98 16.08
N SER A 473 -3.72 11.25 17.20
CA SER A 473 -3.98 11.81 18.53
C SER A 473 -3.03 12.96 18.83
N GLU A 474 -3.59 14.06 19.36
CA GLU A 474 -2.81 15.19 19.82
C GLU A 474 -1.99 14.82 21.06
N LEU A 475 -0.75 15.30 21.10
CA LEU A 475 0.12 15.19 22.27
C LEU A 475 -0.31 16.21 23.32
N ALA A 476 -0.15 15.85 24.60
CA ALA A 476 -0.31 16.82 25.67
C ALA A 476 0.68 17.99 25.47
N PRO A 477 0.33 19.24 25.86
CA PRO A 477 1.18 20.41 25.62
C PRO A 477 2.61 20.28 26.16
N ALA A 478 2.81 19.48 27.22
CA ALA A 478 4.12 19.20 27.81
C ALA A 478 4.99 18.23 26.97
N ASP A 479 4.37 17.41 26.13
CA ASP A 479 5.04 16.39 25.30
C ASP A 479 5.26 16.85 23.84
N VAL A 480 4.85 18.07 23.50
CA VAL A 480 5.04 18.64 22.16
C VAL A 480 6.52 18.98 21.95
N VAL A 481 7.16 18.22 21.07
CA VAL A 481 8.56 18.42 20.70
C VAL A 481 8.62 19.29 19.43
N THR A 482 9.53 20.26 19.41
CA THR A 482 9.85 21.01 18.19
C THR A 482 11.13 20.43 17.61
N THR A 483 11.12 20.07 16.32
CA THR A 483 12.33 19.57 15.66
C THR A 483 13.40 20.66 15.55
N PRO A 484 14.68 20.32 15.36
CA PRO A 484 15.73 21.30 15.10
C PRO A 484 15.44 22.23 13.90
N GLU A 485 14.59 21.79 12.97
CA GLU A 485 14.13 22.51 11.78
C GLU A 485 12.91 23.41 12.06
N GLY A 486 12.45 23.52 13.31
CA GLY A 486 11.32 24.35 13.71
C GLY A 486 9.93 23.75 13.48
N LYS A 487 9.84 22.46 13.08
CA LYS A 487 8.55 21.78 12.87
C LYS A 487 7.98 21.34 14.22
N LYS A 488 6.76 21.78 14.54
CA LYS A 488 6.06 21.34 15.76
C LYS A 488 5.45 19.95 15.58
N LEU A 489 5.83 19.01 16.44
CA LEU A 489 5.30 17.65 16.47
C LEU A 489 4.12 17.60 17.44
N ASN A 490 2.93 17.86 16.91
CA ASN A 490 1.71 17.99 17.73
C ASN A 490 0.93 16.68 17.91
N THR A 491 1.30 15.61 17.19
CA THR A 491 0.60 14.32 17.24
C THR A 491 1.55 13.18 17.58
N ILE A 492 1.02 12.11 18.18
CA ILE A 492 1.78 10.90 18.57
C ILE A 492 2.52 10.33 17.35
N GLY A 493 1.82 10.16 16.22
CA GLY A 493 2.43 9.64 15.00
C GLY A 493 3.61 10.47 14.49
N LYS A 494 3.49 11.81 14.52
CA LYS A 494 4.58 12.71 14.12
C LYS A 494 5.78 12.61 15.05
N LYS A 495 5.57 12.46 16.37
CA LYS A 495 6.65 12.28 17.35
C LYS A 495 7.46 11.02 17.04
N TRP A 496 6.78 9.90 16.79
CA TRP A 496 7.45 8.62 16.55
C TRP A 496 8.03 8.48 15.15
N SER A 497 7.35 8.98 14.11
CA SER A 497 7.89 9.09 12.75
C SER A 497 9.20 9.90 12.74
N ASP A 498 9.22 11.04 13.42
CA ASP A 498 10.42 11.88 13.50
C ASP A 498 11.55 11.22 14.33
N LEU A 499 11.22 10.49 15.41
CA LEU A 499 12.20 9.68 16.13
C LEU A 499 12.79 8.59 15.24
N GLN A 500 11.95 7.91 14.45
CA GLN A 500 12.37 6.88 13.49
C GLN A 500 13.35 7.46 12.45
N ALA A 501 12.97 8.59 11.85
CA ALA A 501 13.76 9.29 10.85
C ALA A 501 15.11 9.76 11.40
N ARG A 502 15.11 10.44 12.55
CA ARG A 502 16.33 11.06 13.11
C ARG A 502 17.28 10.05 13.73
N LYS A 503 16.76 9.07 14.46
CA LYS A 503 17.59 8.10 15.20
C LYS A 503 18.02 6.91 14.35
N PHE A 504 17.14 6.44 13.45
CA PHE A 504 17.37 5.20 12.69
C PHE A 504 17.44 5.41 11.18
N GLN A 505 17.33 6.66 10.68
CA GLN A 505 17.44 6.99 9.26
C GLN A 505 16.49 6.18 8.37
N SER A 506 15.31 5.87 8.88
CA SER A 506 14.29 5.04 8.22
C SER A 506 12.90 5.60 8.47
N ASN A 507 12.01 5.48 7.48
CA ASN A 507 10.59 5.86 7.56
C ASN A 507 9.67 4.72 7.06
N SER A 508 10.20 3.50 6.98
CA SER A 508 9.44 2.33 6.53
C SER A 508 8.66 1.69 7.68
N GLN A 509 7.56 1.01 7.34
CA GLN A 509 6.76 0.23 8.29
C GLN A 509 6.41 -1.13 7.69
N PRO A 510 6.46 -2.23 8.47
CA PRO A 510 7.01 -2.31 9.81
C PRO A 510 8.53 -2.09 9.81
N PHE A 511 9.06 -1.61 10.93
CA PHE A 511 10.50 -1.48 11.13
C PHE A 511 10.87 -1.88 12.55
N TYR A 512 11.69 -2.93 12.66
CA TYR A 512 12.05 -3.57 13.91
C TYR A 512 13.46 -3.21 14.33
N VAL A 513 13.62 -2.76 15.57
CA VAL A 513 14.91 -2.37 16.14
C VAL A 513 15.14 -3.11 17.46
N LEU A 514 16.32 -3.72 17.61
CA LEU A 514 16.77 -4.33 18.87
C LEU A 514 17.77 -3.40 19.55
N LEU A 515 17.47 -2.96 20.77
CA LEU A 515 18.31 -2.04 21.53
C LEU A 515 18.73 -2.61 22.89
N ASP A 516 19.96 -2.26 23.28
CA ASP A 516 20.37 -2.32 24.68
C ASP A 516 19.72 -1.15 25.45
N PRO A 517 18.97 -1.41 26.53
CA PRO A 517 18.29 -0.35 27.28
C PRO A 517 19.25 0.63 27.95
N LYS A 518 20.50 0.25 28.30
CA LYS A 518 21.44 1.10 29.04
C LYS A 518 22.24 2.01 28.13
N THR A 519 22.79 1.46 27.05
CA THR A 519 23.65 2.18 26.11
C THR A 519 22.88 2.75 24.92
N GLU A 520 21.64 2.30 24.71
CA GLU A 520 20.82 2.61 23.53
C GLU A 520 21.50 2.27 22.20
N THR A 521 22.46 1.34 22.24
CA THR A 521 23.15 0.84 21.05
C THR A 521 22.33 -0.25 20.37
N LEU A 522 22.43 -0.30 19.04
CA LEU A 522 21.83 -1.35 18.23
C LEU A 522 22.48 -2.71 18.56
N LEU A 523 21.65 -3.69 18.94
CA LEU A 523 22.09 -5.07 19.19
C LEU A 523 22.19 -5.89 17.90
N ALA A 524 21.40 -5.53 16.89
CA ALA A 524 21.39 -6.13 15.57
C ALA A 524 21.06 -5.06 14.51
N GLN A 525 21.34 -5.36 13.25
CA GLN A 525 20.94 -4.49 12.14
C GLN A 525 19.41 -4.41 12.05
N PRO A 526 18.81 -3.20 12.12
CA PRO A 526 17.37 -3.06 11.99
C PRO A 526 16.84 -3.66 10.69
N GLN A 527 15.66 -4.25 10.74
CA GLN A 527 15.04 -4.87 9.56
C GLN A 527 13.58 -4.46 9.38
N GLY A 528 13.12 -4.49 8.13
CA GLY A 528 11.72 -4.28 7.78
C GLY A 528 10.88 -5.57 7.88
N ALA A 529 9.82 -5.66 7.08
CA ALA A 529 9.01 -6.87 7.00
C ALA A 529 9.79 -8.06 6.43
N ASP A 530 9.93 -9.13 7.22
CA ASP A 530 10.36 -10.46 6.76
C ASP A 530 9.32 -11.50 7.16
N TYR A 531 8.62 -12.03 6.16
CA TYR A 531 7.54 -13.00 6.36
C TYR A 531 8.03 -14.42 6.66
N GLU A 532 9.35 -14.66 6.62
CA GLU A 532 9.95 -15.96 6.92
C GLU A 532 10.25 -16.08 8.42
N VAL A 533 9.53 -17.00 9.08
CA VAL A 533 9.63 -17.22 10.54
C VAL A 533 11.06 -17.52 10.98
N ALA A 534 11.79 -18.32 10.20
CA ALA A 534 13.16 -18.71 10.52
C ALA A 534 14.14 -17.51 10.51
N ASN A 535 13.95 -16.55 9.60
CA ASN A 535 14.81 -15.37 9.53
C ASN A 535 14.52 -14.40 10.67
N TYR A 536 13.23 -14.16 10.95
CA TYR A 536 12.83 -13.29 12.06
C TYR A 536 13.29 -13.86 13.42
N LYS A 537 13.21 -15.18 13.59
CA LYS A 537 13.75 -15.87 14.77
C LYS A 537 15.26 -15.64 14.92
N LYS A 538 16.05 -15.83 13.85
CA LYS A 538 17.50 -15.56 13.88
C LYS A 538 17.82 -14.10 14.25
N PHE A 539 17.03 -13.16 13.76
CA PHE A 539 17.16 -11.75 14.13
C PHE A 539 16.97 -11.55 15.64
N LEU A 540 15.89 -12.07 16.22
CA LEU A 540 15.67 -12.00 17.67
C LEU A 540 16.76 -12.71 18.46
N GLU A 541 17.21 -13.88 18.02
CA GLU A 541 18.31 -14.62 18.68
C GLU A 541 19.64 -13.84 18.64
N SER A 542 19.91 -13.14 17.54
CA SER A 542 21.11 -12.32 17.39
C SER A 542 21.15 -11.17 18.39
N GLY A 543 20.01 -10.52 18.63
CA GLY A 543 19.91 -9.46 19.63
C GLY A 543 20.08 -9.97 21.05
N LEU A 544 19.50 -11.13 21.38
CA LEU A 544 19.66 -11.76 22.69
C LEU A 544 21.11 -12.18 22.94
N THR A 545 21.79 -12.63 21.89
CA THR A 545 23.20 -13.03 21.97
C THR A 545 24.11 -11.82 22.14
N ALA A 546 23.82 -10.71 21.46
CA ALA A 546 24.59 -9.47 21.59
C ALA A 546 24.37 -8.75 22.94
N PHE A 547 23.24 -8.99 23.61
CA PHE A 547 22.92 -8.39 24.90
C PHE A 547 23.54 -9.12 26.10
N LYS A 548 23.84 -10.41 25.96
CA LYS A 548 24.53 -11.21 26.98
C LYS A 548 26.02 -10.91 26.98
#